data_AF-A0A4Q5RJF3-F1
#
_entry.id   AF-A0A4Q5RJF3-F1
#
_cell.length_a   1.000
_cell.length_b   1.000
_cell.length_c   1.000
_cell.angle_alpha   90.00
_cell.angle_beta   90.00
_cell.angle_gamma   90.00
#
_symmetry.space_group_name_H-M   'P 1'
#
loop_
_entity.id
_entity.type
_entity.pdbx_description
1 polymer ?
#
loop_
_entity_poly.entity_id
_entity_poly.type
_entity_poly.pdbx_seq_one_letter_code
_entity_poly.pdbx_strand_id
1 'polypeptide(L)'
;MKEQTGQLTPANGKLGILIPGLGAVATTLIAGVMAARKGLAQPIGSLTQMGKIRLRREVGDNNPKIKDFVPLADLDSLEFGGWDVYEDNVFEAALKAKVLEPMTLHAVRQEMEAIVPMTAAFDKHYAKNLTGTHIKEFTTKLDLAEQVRADIRNFKAERGCSRLVMVWCGSTEIYHEPSETHHTITRRLHP
;
A
#
# COMPACT_ATOMS: atom_id res chain seq x y z
N MET A 1 10.00 13.93 -26.82
CA MET A 1 9.71 14.03 -25.36
C MET A 1 9.85 15.49 -24.98
N LYS A 2 8.87 16.09 -24.33
CA LYS A 2 9.06 17.43 -23.74
C LYS A 2 10.09 17.28 -22.63
N GLU A 3 11.15 18.10 -22.65
CA GLU A 3 12.05 18.23 -21.52
C GLU A 3 11.21 18.65 -20.31
N GLN A 4 11.11 17.77 -19.31
CA GLN A 4 10.58 18.17 -18.01
C GLN A 4 11.72 18.81 -17.23
N THR A 5 11.86 20.11 -17.40
CA THR A 5 12.70 20.97 -16.57
C THR A 5 11.93 21.30 -15.29
N GLY A 6 12.09 20.46 -14.27
CA GLY A 6 11.56 20.68 -12.93
C GLY A 6 12.53 20.18 -11.88
N GLN A 7 12.71 20.94 -10.79
CA GLN A 7 13.50 20.49 -9.64
C GLN A 7 12.81 19.30 -8.99
N LEU A 8 13.52 18.18 -8.83
CA LEU A 8 12.97 16.98 -8.19
C LEU A 8 12.70 17.29 -6.71
N THR A 9 11.45 17.13 -6.28
CA THR A 9 11.08 17.33 -4.88
C THR A 9 11.71 16.25 -4.00
N PRO A 10 12.36 16.60 -2.88
CA PRO A 10 12.92 15.62 -1.95
C PRO A 10 11.85 14.68 -1.38
N ALA A 11 12.25 13.43 -1.08
CA ALA A 11 11.38 12.43 -0.48
C ALA A 11 11.30 12.52 1.05
N ASN A 12 11.23 13.74 1.59
CA ASN A 12 11.27 13.98 3.03
C ASN A 12 9.98 13.56 3.75
N GLY A 13 10.12 13.25 5.04
CA GLY A 13 9.03 12.91 5.95
C GLY A 13 8.48 11.49 5.74
N LYS A 14 7.63 11.05 6.67
CA LYS A 14 7.02 9.72 6.62
C LYS A 14 6.08 9.56 5.43
N LEU A 15 6.17 8.43 4.74
CA LEU A 15 5.28 8.04 3.66
C LEU A 15 4.33 6.94 4.15
N GLY A 16 3.04 7.26 4.22
CA GLY A 16 2.03 6.27 4.55
C GLY A 16 1.61 5.46 3.32
N ILE A 17 1.61 4.13 3.47
CA ILE A 17 1.15 3.18 2.46
C ILE A 17 -0.16 2.57 2.96
N LEU A 18 -1.26 2.96 2.32
CA LEU A 18 -2.60 2.48 2.63
C LEU A 18 -3.01 1.36 1.67
N ILE A 19 -3.38 0.20 2.20
CA ILE A 19 -3.60 -1.00 1.40
C ILE A 19 -5.03 -1.52 1.64
N PRO A 20 -5.97 -1.32 0.71
CA PRO A 20 -7.21 -2.09 0.68
C PRO A 20 -6.89 -3.56 0.38
N GLY A 21 -7.22 -4.44 1.32
CA GLY A 21 -6.83 -5.86 1.32
C GLY A 21 -5.49 -6.07 2.03
N LEU A 22 -5.54 -6.34 3.34
CA LEU A 22 -4.39 -6.73 4.17
C LEU A 22 -4.18 -8.25 4.20
N GLY A 23 -4.41 -8.91 3.05
CA GLY A 23 -4.19 -10.34 2.86
C GLY A 23 -2.75 -10.70 2.44
N ALA A 24 -2.60 -11.87 1.83
CA ALA A 24 -1.29 -12.51 1.56
C ALA A 24 -0.23 -11.60 0.91
N VAL A 25 -0.59 -10.80 -0.09
CA VAL A 25 0.35 -9.89 -0.78
C VAL A 25 0.80 -8.76 0.14
N ALA A 26 -0.15 -8.12 0.82
CA ALA A 26 0.10 -7.01 1.71
C ALA A 26 0.92 -7.42 2.93
N THR A 27 0.56 -8.53 3.58
CA THR A 27 1.29 -9.04 4.74
C THR A 27 2.73 -9.41 4.40
N THR A 28 2.95 -10.02 3.22
CA THR A 28 4.29 -10.36 2.72
C THR A 28 5.12 -9.11 2.42
N LEU A 29 4.53 -8.08 1.81
CA LEU A 29 5.18 -6.79 1.58
C LEU A 29 5.60 -6.15 2.92
N ILE A 30 4.67 -6.07 3.88
CA ILE A 30 4.91 -5.45 5.18
C ILE A 30 6.02 -6.19 5.93
N ALA A 31 5.91 -7.51 6.05
CA ALA A 31 6.92 -8.34 6.72
C ALA A 31 8.30 -8.22 6.07
N GLY A 32 8.36 -8.27 4.72
CA GLY A 32 9.61 -8.16 3.97
C GLY A 32 10.28 -6.80 4.14
N VAL A 33 9.49 -5.72 4.14
CA VAL A 33 10.00 -4.37 4.40
C VAL A 33 10.52 -4.24 5.83
N MET A 34 9.77 -4.71 6.84
CA MET A 34 10.20 -4.67 8.24
C MET A 34 11.48 -5.48 8.47
N ALA A 35 11.58 -6.67 7.87
CA ALA A 35 12.77 -7.50 7.96
C ALA A 35 13.98 -6.82 7.28
N ALA A 36 13.79 -6.20 6.13
CA ALA A 36 14.84 -5.46 5.42
C ALA A 36 15.35 -4.25 6.21
N ARG A 37 14.45 -3.46 6.83
CA ARG A 37 14.81 -2.33 7.70
C ARG A 37 15.69 -2.75 8.88
N LYS A 38 15.37 -3.90 9.49
CA LYS A 38 16.14 -4.45 10.62
C LYS A 38 17.44 -5.15 10.21
N GLY A 39 17.74 -5.21 8.92
CA GLY A 39 18.88 -5.98 8.39
C GLY A 39 18.75 -7.50 8.56
N LEU A 40 17.54 -8.00 8.86
CA LEU A 40 17.25 -9.43 9.00
C LEU A 40 17.09 -10.13 7.65
N ALA A 41 16.79 -9.36 6.60
CA ALA A 41 16.67 -9.83 5.24
C ALA A 41 17.21 -8.80 4.24
N GLN A 42 17.48 -9.25 3.01
CA GLN A 42 17.76 -8.37 1.88
C GLN A 42 16.48 -8.17 1.06
N PRO A 43 16.22 -6.98 0.48
CA PRO A 43 15.02 -6.71 -0.32
C PRO A 43 15.12 -7.32 -1.74
N ILE A 44 15.37 -8.63 -1.82
CA ILE A 44 15.56 -9.38 -3.07
C ILE A 44 14.31 -9.25 -3.96
N GLY A 45 14.52 -8.95 -5.23
CA GLY A 45 13.46 -8.70 -6.21
C GLY A 45 12.95 -7.25 -6.23
N SER A 46 13.34 -6.41 -5.28
CA SER A 46 12.98 -4.99 -5.33
C SER A 46 13.84 -4.22 -6.32
N LEU A 47 13.22 -3.79 -7.42
CA LEU A 47 13.88 -2.98 -8.44
C LEU A 47 14.43 -1.68 -7.85
N THR A 48 13.66 -0.98 -7.01
CA THR A 48 14.09 0.32 -6.46
C THR A 48 15.24 0.18 -5.47
N GLN A 49 15.30 -0.92 -4.71
CA GLN A 49 16.31 -1.10 -3.66
C GLN A 49 17.60 -1.75 -4.17
N MET A 50 17.52 -2.65 -5.17
CA MET A 50 18.66 -3.43 -5.67
C MET A 50 19.00 -3.18 -7.14
N GLY A 51 18.07 -2.64 -7.91
CA GLY A 51 18.26 -2.36 -9.33
C GLY A 51 19.22 -1.21 -9.58
N LYS A 52 19.83 -1.22 -10.77
CA LYS A 52 20.78 -0.20 -11.24
C LYS A 52 20.28 0.46 -12.52
N ILE A 53 20.63 1.73 -12.72
CA ILE A 53 20.30 2.50 -13.93
C ILE A 53 21.54 2.62 -14.78
N ARG A 54 21.47 2.16 -16.04
CA ARG A 54 22.54 2.38 -17.00
C ARG A 54 22.51 3.82 -17.51
N LEU A 55 23.55 4.58 -17.17
CA LEU A 55 23.80 5.92 -17.68
C LEU A 55 24.71 5.84 -18.91
N ARG A 56 24.47 6.71 -19.89
CA ARG A 56 25.35 6.89 -21.04
C ARG A 56 26.27 8.07 -20.76
N ARG A 57 27.34 7.86 -19.99
CA ARG A 57 28.41 8.87 -19.78
C ARG A 57 29.76 8.31 -20.24
N GLU A 58 30.65 9.18 -20.67
CA GLU A 58 31.92 8.80 -21.30
C GLU A 58 32.99 8.34 -20.28
N VAL A 59 32.90 8.73 -18.99
CA VAL A 59 33.88 8.36 -17.94
C VAL A 59 33.18 8.17 -16.58
N GLY A 60 33.44 7.05 -15.88
CA GLY A 60 32.96 6.75 -14.51
C GLY A 60 32.09 5.49 -14.35
N ASP A 61 31.68 5.15 -13.12
CA ASP A 61 30.65 4.11 -12.88
C ASP A 61 29.32 4.57 -13.48
N ASN A 62 28.98 3.95 -14.59
CA ASN A 62 27.81 4.25 -15.41
C ASN A 62 26.58 3.44 -14.97
N ASN A 63 26.60 2.81 -13.80
CA ASN A 63 25.50 1.95 -13.36
C ASN A 63 25.19 2.10 -11.85
N PRO A 64 24.83 3.31 -11.36
CA PRO A 64 24.44 3.52 -9.96
C PRO A 64 23.17 2.75 -9.62
N LYS A 65 22.97 2.44 -8.33
CA LYS A 65 21.68 1.90 -7.86
C LYS A 65 20.59 2.96 -8.00
N ILE A 66 19.36 2.51 -8.27
CA ILE A 66 18.19 3.39 -8.42
C ILE A 66 18.02 4.28 -7.17
N LYS A 67 18.03 3.66 -5.98
CA LYS A 67 17.89 4.39 -4.71
C LYS A 67 18.99 5.41 -4.40
N ASP A 68 20.18 5.26 -4.98
CA ASP A 68 21.29 6.19 -4.79
C ASP A 68 21.27 7.31 -5.86
N PHE A 69 20.41 7.18 -6.88
CA PHE A 69 20.34 8.10 -8.03
C PHE A 69 19.11 9.03 -7.98
N VAL A 70 17.97 8.57 -7.47
CA VAL A 70 16.74 9.37 -7.34
C VAL A 70 16.28 9.47 -5.89
N PRO A 71 15.70 10.61 -5.46
CA PRO A 71 15.21 10.78 -4.10
C PRO A 71 13.97 9.90 -3.87
N LEU A 72 14.18 8.72 -3.27
CA LEU A 72 13.11 7.81 -2.86
C LEU A 72 12.92 7.88 -1.35
N ALA A 73 11.71 7.53 -0.89
CA ALA A 73 11.47 7.36 0.54
C ALA A 73 12.28 6.16 1.03
N ASP A 74 13.04 6.35 2.10
CA ASP A 74 13.76 5.26 2.76
C ASP A 74 12.77 4.26 3.31
N LEU A 75 13.19 2.99 3.39
CA LEU A 75 12.34 1.96 3.96
C LEU A 75 11.93 2.37 5.37
N ASP A 76 12.83 2.85 6.23
CA ASP A 76 12.50 3.28 7.61
C ASP A 76 11.46 4.38 7.73
N SER A 77 11.20 5.12 6.64
CA SER A 77 10.21 6.20 6.61
C SER A 77 8.79 5.75 6.26
N LEU A 78 8.58 4.48 5.87
CA LEU A 78 7.23 4.03 5.49
C LEU A 78 6.41 3.59 6.70
N GLU A 79 5.18 4.06 6.74
CA GLU A 79 4.13 3.65 7.68
C GLU A 79 3.09 2.83 6.93
N PHE A 80 2.59 1.76 7.53
CA PHE A 80 1.61 0.88 6.89
C PHE A 80 0.26 0.93 7.59
N GLY A 81 -0.81 0.90 6.79
CA GLY A 81 -2.18 0.78 7.25
C GLY A 81 -3.05 0.27 6.12
N GLY A 82 -4.31 -0.01 6.39
CA GLY A 82 -5.19 -0.54 5.37
C GLY A 82 -6.54 -0.96 5.89
N TRP A 83 -7.29 -1.56 4.98
CA TRP A 83 -8.63 -2.09 5.25
C TRP A 83 -8.66 -3.55 4.90
N ASP A 84 -9.45 -4.33 5.62
CA ASP A 84 -9.77 -5.69 5.22
C ASP A 84 -11.20 -6.04 5.67
N VAL A 85 -11.80 -7.02 5.00
CA VAL A 85 -13.12 -7.54 5.36
C VAL A 85 -13.02 -8.52 6.54
N TYR A 86 -11.80 -8.88 6.95
CA TYR A 86 -11.48 -9.66 8.14
C TYR A 86 -10.76 -8.78 9.19
N GLU A 87 -10.90 -9.14 10.47
CA GLU A 87 -10.39 -8.35 11.60
C GLU A 87 -8.95 -8.70 12.04
N ASP A 88 -8.38 -9.76 11.45
CA ASP A 88 -7.05 -10.25 11.80
C ASP A 88 -5.99 -9.14 11.66
N ASN A 89 -5.14 -8.99 12.68
CA ASN A 89 -3.98 -8.11 12.53
C ASN A 89 -3.00 -8.68 11.48
N VAL A 90 -2.09 -7.85 10.99
CA VAL A 90 -1.20 -8.22 9.87
C VAL A 90 -0.33 -9.45 10.19
N PHE A 91 0.04 -9.69 11.45
CA PHE A 91 0.78 -10.90 11.84
C PHE A 91 -0.07 -12.16 11.74
N GLU A 92 -1.30 -12.14 12.26
CA GLU A 92 -2.25 -13.23 12.19
C GLU A 92 -2.62 -13.56 10.74
N ALA A 93 -2.92 -12.53 9.95
CA ALA A 93 -3.19 -12.68 8.52
C ALA A 93 -2.00 -13.29 7.77
N ALA A 94 -0.75 -12.92 8.12
CA ALA A 94 0.45 -13.50 7.53
C ALA A 94 0.61 -15.00 7.84
N LEU A 95 0.36 -15.40 9.09
CA LEU A 95 0.40 -16.81 9.50
C LEU A 95 -0.66 -17.64 8.76
N LYS A 96 -1.87 -17.09 8.56
CA LYS A 96 -2.93 -17.75 7.80
C LYS A 96 -2.59 -17.86 6.31
N ALA A 97 -1.92 -16.85 5.75
CA ALA A 97 -1.53 -16.83 4.34
C ALA A 97 -0.43 -17.86 3.99
N LYS A 98 0.41 -18.25 4.95
CA LYS A 98 1.46 -19.28 4.79
C LYS A 98 2.42 -19.01 3.61
N VAL A 99 2.71 -17.73 3.35
CA VAL A 99 3.66 -17.32 2.31
C VAL A 99 5.09 -17.29 2.85
N LEU A 100 5.27 -16.77 4.07
CA LEU A 100 6.56 -16.68 4.74
C LEU A 100 6.65 -17.70 5.87
N GLU A 101 7.87 -18.19 6.11
CA GLU A 101 8.15 -19.08 7.24
C GLU A 101 7.82 -18.41 8.58
N PRO A 102 7.23 -19.14 9.55
CA PRO A 102 6.81 -18.57 10.84
C PRO A 102 7.93 -17.86 11.58
N MET A 103 9.16 -18.39 11.55
CA MET A 103 10.32 -17.76 12.20
C MET A 103 10.62 -16.36 11.66
N THR A 104 10.46 -16.14 10.35
CA THR A 104 10.64 -14.83 9.72
C THR A 104 9.59 -13.85 10.21
N LEU A 105 8.32 -14.28 10.31
CA LEU A 105 7.23 -13.46 10.82
C LEU A 105 7.43 -13.12 12.31
N HIS A 106 7.86 -14.10 13.11
CA HIS A 106 8.11 -13.89 14.54
C HIS A 106 9.19 -12.83 14.81
N ALA A 107 10.19 -12.69 13.94
CA ALA A 107 11.24 -11.68 14.08
C ALA A 107 10.74 -10.23 13.91
N VAL A 108 9.57 -10.03 13.29
CA VAL A 108 8.93 -8.72 13.08
C VAL A 108 7.53 -8.63 13.71
N ARG A 109 7.18 -9.59 14.56
CA ARG A 109 5.84 -9.77 15.16
C ARG A 109 5.27 -8.50 15.78
N GLN A 110 6.02 -7.84 16.66
CA GLN A 110 5.53 -6.68 17.42
C GLN A 110 5.02 -5.56 16.51
N GLU A 111 5.72 -5.28 15.41
CA GLU A 111 5.31 -4.23 14.47
C GLU A 111 4.14 -4.67 13.60
N MET A 112 4.08 -5.95 13.22
CA MET A 112 2.98 -6.50 12.44
C MET A 112 1.68 -6.58 13.24
N GLU A 113 1.73 -6.98 14.51
CA GLU A 113 0.54 -7.01 15.40
C GLU A 113 -0.04 -5.61 15.67
N ALA A 114 0.80 -4.56 15.59
CA ALA A 114 0.35 -3.19 15.77
C ALA A 114 -0.45 -2.65 14.56
N ILE A 115 -0.50 -3.38 13.44
CA ILE A 115 -1.27 -3.02 12.26
C ILE A 115 -2.54 -3.86 12.23
N VAL A 116 -3.63 -3.24 12.66
CA VAL A 116 -4.98 -3.81 12.65
C VAL A 116 -5.77 -3.18 11.49
N PRO A 117 -6.50 -3.98 10.68
CA PRO A 117 -7.29 -3.46 9.57
C PRO A 117 -8.39 -2.51 10.05
N MET A 118 -8.58 -1.41 9.33
CA MET A 118 -9.81 -0.62 9.39
C MET A 118 -10.94 -1.39 8.69
N THR A 119 -12.20 -1.14 9.10
CA THR A 119 -13.38 -1.75 8.47
C THR A 119 -13.44 -1.44 6.97
N ALA A 120 -13.59 -2.45 6.11
CA ALA A 120 -13.56 -2.27 4.66
C ALA A 120 -14.84 -1.62 4.08
N ALA A 121 -14.65 -0.80 3.04
CA ALA A 121 -15.73 -0.45 2.12
C ALA A 121 -15.98 -1.65 1.21
N PHE A 122 -16.96 -2.49 1.56
CA PHE A 122 -17.19 -3.78 0.89
C PHE A 122 -18.63 -3.93 0.43
N ASP A 123 -18.78 -4.50 -0.76
CA ASP A 123 -20.05 -4.90 -1.34
C ASP A 123 -19.89 -6.25 -2.02
N LYS A 124 -20.60 -7.26 -1.51
CA LYS A 124 -20.51 -8.65 -1.96
C LYS A 124 -20.90 -8.82 -3.43
N HIS A 125 -21.62 -7.87 -4.02
CA HIS A 125 -21.88 -7.86 -5.45
C HIS A 125 -20.59 -7.90 -6.27
N TYR A 126 -19.56 -7.16 -5.83
CA TYR A 126 -18.30 -6.99 -6.57
C TYR A 126 -17.34 -8.16 -6.35
N ALA A 127 -17.33 -8.77 -5.16
CA ALA A 127 -16.45 -9.89 -4.82
C ALA A 127 -17.24 -11.00 -4.11
N LYS A 128 -17.95 -11.80 -4.90
CA LYS A 128 -18.92 -12.82 -4.42
C LYS A 128 -18.33 -13.90 -3.52
N ASN A 129 -17.04 -14.20 -3.68
CA ASN A 129 -16.33 -15.24 -2.94
C ASN A 129 -15.89 -14.79 -1.54
N LEU A 130 -16.04 -13.50 -1.22
CA LEU A 130 -15.73 -12.97 0.11
C LEU A 130 -16.95 -13.01 1.02
N THR A 131 -16.71 -13.32 2.30
CA THR A 131 -17.73 -13.44 3.35
C THR A 131 -17.37 -12.65 4.61
N GLY A 132 -16.39 -11.75 4.52
CA GLY A 132 -15.93 -10.98 5.68
C GLY A 132 -16.99 -10.04 6.23
N THR A 133 -16.93 -9.84 7.55
CA THR A 133 -17.90 -9.06 8.34
C THR A 133 -17.31 -7.76 8.89
N HIS A 134 -16.00 -7.55 8.76
CA HIS A 134 -15.31 -6.33 9.20
C HIS A 134 -15.50 -5.21 8.17
N ILE A 135 -16.74 -4.76 8.02
CA ILE A 135 -17.16 -3.89 6.93
C ILE A 135 -17.83 -2.62 7.47
N LYS A 136 -17.72 -1.53 6.72
CA LYS A 136 -18.39 -0.27 7.04
C LYS A 136 -19.89 -0.42 6.93
N GLU A 137 -20.62 0.20 7.86
CA GLU A 137 -22.06 0.42 7.73
C GLU A 137 -22.30 1.66 6.86
N PHE A 138 -23.25 1.58 5.92
CA PHE A 138 -23.57 2.69 5.02
C PHE A 138 -24.98 2.57 4.46
N THR A 139 -25.58 3.70 4.09
CA THR A 139 -26.84 3.74 3.33
C THR A 139 -26.56 4.03 1.86
N THR A 140 -25.62 4.92 1.58
CA THR A 140 -25.25 5.36 0.23
C THR A 140 -23.77 5.11 -0.05
N LYS A 141 -23.40 5.03 -1.33
CA LYS A 141 -21.99 4.95 -1.74
C LYS A 141 -21.21 6.23 -1.38
N LEU A 142 -21.89 7.37 -1.25
CA LEU A 142 -21.27 8.61 -0.79
C LEU A 142 -20.86 8.49 0.68
N ASP A 143 -21.67 7.85 1.53
CA ASP A 143 -21.32 7.60 2.93
C ASP A 143 -20.03 6.77 3.05
N LEU A 144 -19.91 5.72 2.24
CA LEU A 144 -18.68 4.92 2.17
C LEU A 144 -17.48 5.77 1.76
N ALA A 145 -17.62 6.59 0.72
CA ALA A 145 -16.55 7.44 0.24
C ALA A 145 -16.09 8.43 1.32
N GLU A 146 -17.01 9.06 2.04
CA GLU A 146 -16.69 9.98 3.13
C GLU A 146 -16.02 9.28 4.32
N GLN A 147 -16.46 8.06 4.68
CA GLN A 147 -15.81 7.26 5.70
C GLN A 147 -14.37 6.89 5.30
N VAL A 148 -14.14 6.44 4.06
CA VAL A 148 -12.78 6.16 3.57
C VAL A 148 -11.92 7.43 3.56
N ARG A 149 -12.48 8.58 3.17
CA ARG A 149 -11.78 9.88 3.24
C ARG A 149 -11.44 10.28 4.67
N ALA A 150 -12.30 9.94 5.65
CA ALA A 150 -12.02 10.18 7.07
C ALA A 150 -10.87 9.28 7.54
N ASP A 151 -10.91 7.98 7.27
CA ASP A 151 -9.86 7.02 7.61
C ASP A 151 -8.49 7.47 7.06
N ILE A 152 -8.43 7.89 5.80
CA ILE A 152 -7.19 8.39 5.16
C ILE A 152 -6.63 9.61 5.91
N ARG A 153 -7.49 10.56 6.28
CA ARG A 153 -7.09 11.78 6.99
C ARG A 153 -6.63 11.47 8.42
N ASN A 154 -7.35 10.61 9.11
CA ASN A 154 -7.03 10.19 10.48
C ASN A 154 -5.70 9.45 10.50
N PHE A 155 -5.51 8.45 9.63
CA PHE A 155 -4.24 7.73 9.49
C PHE A 155 -3.07 8.68 9.22
N LYS A 156 -3.26 9.65 8.31
CA LYS A 156 -2.22 10.65 8.01
C LYS A 156 -1.81 11.43 9.27
N ALA A 157 -2.79 11.92 10.03
CA ALA A 157 -2.57 12.73 11.21
C ALA A 157 -1.94 11.92 12.35
N GLU A 158 -2.53 10.77 12.67
CA GLU A 158 -2.10 9.88 13.77
C GLU A 158 -0.70 9.34 13.57
N ARG A 159 -0.32 9.00 12.34
CA ARG A 159 1.02 8.47 12.00
C ARG A 159 2.04 9.54 11.64
N GLY A 160 1.64 10.81 11.62
CA GLY A 160 2.52 11.93 11.24
C GLY A 160 3.04 11.83 9.80
N CYS A 161 2.24 11.29 8.88
CA CYS A 161 2.63 11.09 7.49
C CYS A 161 2.60 12.41 6.72
N SER A 162 3.68 12.72 6.00
CA SER A 162 3.72 13.89 5.11
C SER A 162 2.94 13.63 3.82
N ARG A 163 3.02 12.41 3.32
CA ARG A 163 2.42 11.95 2.06
C ARG A 163 1.78 10.58 2.27
N LEU A 164 0.79 10.27 1.44
CA LEU A 164 0.13 8.98 1.41
C LEU A 164 0.10 8.45 -0.02
N VAL A 165 0.23 7.13 -0.16
CA VAL A 165 -0.05 6.38 -1.39
C VAL A 165 -0.99 5.25 -1.02
N MET A 166 -1.94 4.96 -1.92
CA MET A 166 -2.82 3.80 -1.79
C MET A 166 -2.49 2.76 -2.85
N VAL A 167 -2.41 1.49 -2.45
CA VAL A 167 -2.15 0.37 -3.35
C VAL A 167 -3.22 -0.70 -3.13
N TRP A 168 -4.06 -0.94 -4.13
CA TRP A 168 -5.11 -1.94 -4.05
C TRP A 168 -4.53 -3.36 -4.09
N CYS A 169 -4.72 -4.11 -3.01
CA CYS A 169 -4.41 -5.53 -2.88
C CYS A 169 -5.63 -6.36 -2.47
N GLY A 170 -6.83 -5.81 -2.66
CA GLY A 170 -8.09 -6.50 -2.44
C GLY A 170 -8.32 -7.60 -3.48
N SER A 171 -9.27 -8.50 -3.20
CA SER A 171 -9.65 -9.52 -4.18
C SER A 171 -10.11 -8.89 -5.49
N THR A 172 -9.85 -9.60 -6.60
CA THR A 172 -10.33 -9.22 -7.92
C THR A 172 -11.85 -9.08 -7.91
N GLU A 173 -12.33 -7.91 -8.29
CA GLU A 173 -13.74 -7.62 -8.44
C GLU A 173 -14.25 -8.05 -9.82
N ILE A 174 -15.56 -8.21 -9.94
CA ILE A 174 -16.19 -8.40 -11.25
C ILE A 174 -15.91 -7.20 -12.16
N TYR A 175 -15.86 -7.46 -13.46
CA TYR A 175 -15.83 -6.41 -14.45
C TYR A 175 -17.20 -5.70 -14.51
N HIS A 176 -17.18 -4.38 -14.54
CA HIS A 176 -18.34 -3.56 -14.84
C HIS A 176 -18.16 -2.88 -16.19
N GLU A 177 -19.16 -3.04 -17.07
CA GLU A 177 -19.21 -2.26 -18.30
C GLU A 177 -19.30 -0.77 -17.97
N PRO A 178 -18.48 0.08 -18.60
CA PRO A 178 -18.62 1.52 -18.50
C PRO A 178 -20.05 1.95 -18.87
N SER A 179 -20.71 2.69 -17.98
CA SER A 179 -22.01 3.31 -18.22
C SER A 179 -21.85 4.83 -18.29
N GLU A 180 -22.92 5.54 -18.65
CA GLU A 180 -22.93 6.99 -18.77
C GLU A 180 -22.33 7.75 -17.57
N THR A 181 -22.53 7.25 -16.35
CA THR A 181 -22.02 7.87 -15.11
C THR A 181 -20.50 7.77 -14.96
N HIS A 182 -19.84 6.87 -15.69
CA HIS A 182 -18.38 6.67 -15.62
C HIS A 182 -17.57 7.55 -16.57
N HIS A 183 -18.21 8.21 -17.55
CA HIS A 183 -17.50 8.92 -18.61
C HIS A 183 -16.87 10.25 -18.16
N THR A 184 -17.42 10.91 -17.14
CA THR A 184 -16.89 12.18 -16.65
C THR A 184 -16.95 12.28 -15.14
N ILE A 185 -16.05 13.08 -14.56
CA ILE A 185 -16.05 13.34 -13.11
C ILE A 185 -17.39 13.96 -12.67
N THR A 186 -17.92 14.92 -13.44
CA THR A 186 -19.20 15.57 -13.13
C THR A 186 -20.35 14.58 -13.06
N ARG A 187 -20.44 13.64 -14.01
CA ARG A 187 -21.48 12.60 -14.02
C ARG A 187 -21.31 11.57 -12.88
N ARG A 188 -20.09 11.41 -12.36
CA ARG A 188 -19.83 10.53 -11.21
C ARG A 188 -20.25 11.16 -9.87
N LEU A 189 -20.30 12.49 -9.79
CA LEU A 189 -20.69 13.24 -8.59
C LEU A 189 -22.20 13.55 -8.53
N HIS A 190 -22.88 13.49 -9.68
CA HIS A 190 -24.32 13.73 -9.82
C HIS A 190 -24.98 12.60 -10.66
N PRO A 191 -25.12 11.39 -10.09
CA PRO A 191 -25.72 10.24 -10.77
C PRO A 191 -27.24 10.39 -10.96
#